data_AF-A0A843RJ68-F1
#
_entry.id   AF-A0A843RJ68-F1
#
_cell.length_a   1.000
_cell.length_b   1.000
_cell.length_c   1.000
_cell.angle_alpha   90.00
_cell.angle_beta   90.00
_cell.angle_gamma   90.00
#
_symmetry.space_group_name_H-M   'P 1'
#
loop_
_entity.id
_entity.type
_entity.pdbx_description
1 polymer ?
#
loop_
_entity_poly.entity_id
_entity_poly.type
_entity_poly.pdbx_seq_one_letter_code
_entity_poly.pdbx_strand_id
1 'polypeptide(L)'
;MVDAILYQARTGCSWRQLPGDLPPWATVYDYFALWSADGAVDRLHDRLRNTVRDADGLALSSRNALLDDEQRSRAPAIHRILTAVAQRLTASDGPAAPLLAWGRAELQRAGVERLDYLDLRAGDNLEELIRADRPARLFVAGWMGSVRLIDNIAVPPRAESLFLERAGGTSTPR
;
A
#
# COMPACT_ATOMS: atom_id res chain seq x y z
N MET A 1 15.01 12.43 12.08
CA MET A 1 13.82 11.57 12.30
C MET A 1 13.47 10.82 11.02
N VAL A 2 13.01 11.52 9.97
CA VAL A 2 12.69 10.89 8.67
C VAL A 2 13.89 10.18 8.06
N ASP A 3 15.09 10.77 8.10
CA ASP A 3 16.31 10.15 7.55
C ASP A 3 16.65 8.80 8.20
N ALA A 4 16.36 8.65 9.50
CA ALA A 4 16.58 7.39 10.22
C ALA A 4 15.57 6.31 9.82
N ILE A 5 14.30 6.69 9.59
CA ILE A 5 13.27 5.79 9.07
C ILE A 5 13.62 5.35 7.64
N LEU A 6 14.06 6.28 6.79
CA LEU A 6 14.50 5.96 5.42
C LEU A 6 15.75 5.10 5.40
N TYR A 7 16.71 5.35 6.30
CA TYR A 7 17.91 4.53 6.46
C TYR A 7 17.53 3.10 6.84
N GLN A 8 16.67 2.93 7.85
CA GLN A 8 16.16 1.62 8.25
C GLN A 8 15.46 0.93 7.07
N ALA A 9 14.58 1.63 6.36
CA ALA A 9 13.79 1.03 5.28
C ALA A 9 14.66 0.59 4.09
N ARG A 10 15.73 1.34 3.81
CA ARG A 10 16.69 1.04 2.74
C ARG A 10 17.66 -0.09 3.10
N THR A 11 18.08 -0.18 4.35
CA THR A 11 19.16 -1.09 4.78
C THR A 11 18.65 -2.35 5.47
N GLY A 12 17.43 -2.34 6.00
CA GLY A 12 16.88 -3.42 6.81
C GLY A 12 17.56 -3.59 8.17
N CYS A 13 18.37 -2.62 8.62
CA CYS A 13 19.08 -2.74 9.90
C CYS A 13 18.11 -2.81 11.08
N SER A 14 18.50 -3.49 12.15
CA SER A 14 17.78 -3.42 13.42
C SER A 14 17.72 -1.98 13.92
N TRP A 15 16.60 -1.53 14.47
CA TRP A 15 16.46 -0.19 15.05
C TRP A 15 17.57 0.11 16.07
N ARG A 16 17.92 -0.88 16.90
CA ARG A 16 18.99 -0.76 17.92
C ARG A 16 20.39 -0.62 17.32
N GLN A 17 20.55 -0.85 16.02
CA GLN A 17 21.79 -0.76 15.27
C GLN A 17 21.83 0.48 14.36
N LEU A 18 20.94 1.45 14.57
CA LEU A 18 21.00 2.72 13.84
C LEU A 18 22.37 3.40 14.08
N PRO A 19 22.98 3.96 13.02
CA PRO A 19 24.18 4.80 13.13
C PRO A 19 24.06 5.90 14.19
N GLY A 20 25.15 6.19 14.89
CA GLY A 20 25.17 7.13 16.01
C GLY A 20 25.01 8.62 15.62
N ASP A 21 25.12 8.94 14.34
CA ASP A 21 24.82 10.25 13.76
C ASP A 21 23.32 10.48 13.52
N LEU A 22 22.49 9.44 13.67
CA LEU A 22 21.04 9.52 13.62
C LEU A 22 20.44 9.68 15.03
N PRO A 23 19.20 10.18 15.15
CA PRO A 23 18.54 10.29 16.45
C PRO A 23 18.44 8.93 17.16
N PRO A 24 18.36 8.91 18.51
CA PRO A 24 18.28 7.68 19.28
C PRO A 24 17.15 6.76 18.80
N TRP A 25 17.46 5.47 18.65
CA TRP A 25 16.53 4.52 18.03
C TRP A 25 15.16 4.45 18.70
N ALA A 26 15.10 4.59 20.03
CA ALA A 26 13.84 4.57 20.78
C ALA A 26 12.95 5.75 20.36
N THR A 27 13.51 6.96 20.28
CA THR A 27 12.79 8.15 19.83
C THR A 27 12.33 8.01 18.38
N VAL A 28 13.20 7.49 17.50
CA VAL A 28 12.82 7.23 16.09
C VAL A 28 11.68 6.24 16.01
N TYR A 29 11.74 5.15 16.78
CA TYR A 29 10.70 4.14 16.82
C TYR A 29 9.37 4.67 17.37
N ASP A 30 9.39 5.47 18.44
CA ASP A 30 8.18 6.04 19.03
C ASP A 30 7.44 6.93 18.02
N TYR A 31 8.17 7.80 17.32
CA TYR A 31 7.61 8.62 16.25
C TYR A 31 7.17 7.79 15.05
N PHE A 32 7.94 6.77 14.66
CA PHE A 32 7.54 5.85 13.60
C PHE A 32 6.24 5.13 13.95
N ALA A 33 6.07 4.66 15.18
CA ALA A 33 4.86 4.00 15.65
C ALA A 33 3.66 4.97 15.65
N LEU A 34 3.84 6.18 16.17
CA LEU A 34 2.83 7.24 16.14
C LEU A 34 2.39 7.59 14.71
N TRP A 35 3.35 7.78 13.81
CA TRP A 35 3.09 8.13 12.40
C TRP A 35 2.61 6.95 11.55
N SER A 36 2.87 5.72 11.99
CA SER A 36 2.31 4.53 11.33
C SER A 36 0.84 4.40 11.74
N ALA A 37 0.52 4.65 13.02
CA ALA A 37 -0.85 4.63 13.51
C ALA A 37 -1.75 5.68 12.84
N ASP A 38 -1.23 6.86 12.51
CA ASP A 38 -2.00 7.92 11.81
C ASP A 38 -1.88 7.85 10.26
N GLY A 39 -1.17 6.84 9.74
CA GLY A 39 -0.91 6.62 8.32
C GLY A 39 0.00 7.64 7.65
N ALA A 40 0.68 8.54 8.38
CA ALA A 40 1.64 9.50 7.82
C ALA A 40 2.86 8.81 7.21
N VAL A 41 3.36 7.72 7.82
CA VAL A 41 4.42 6.90 7.23
C VAL A 41 3.98 6.30 5.90
N ASP A 42 2.76 5.76 5.83
CA ASP A 42 2.22 5.21 4.58
C ASP A 42 2.05 6.29 3.52
N ARG A 43 1.52 7.47 3.86
CA ARG A 43 1.41 8.60 2.92
C ARG A 43 2.77 9.06 2.41
N LEU A 44 3.77 9.15 3.28
CA LEU A 44 5.13 9.54 2.90
C LEU A 44 5.78 8.45 2.03
N HIS A 45 5.69 7.20 2.44
CA HIS A 45 6.24 6.07 1.71
C HIS A 45 5.55 5.90 0.35
N ASP A 46 4.22 6.03 0.26
CA ASP A 46 3.49 5.99 -1.01
C ASP A 46 3.84 7.19 -1.90
N ARG A 47 4.05 8.39 -1.33
CA ARG A 47 4.50 9.56 -2.11
C ARG A 47 5.92 9.38 -2.64
N LEU A 48 6.83 8.83 -1.83
CA LEU A 48 8.18 8.45 -2.26
C LEU A 48 8.13 7.32 -3.29
N ARG A 49 7.28 6.30 -3.12
CA ARG A 49 7.13 5.18 -4.05
C ARG A 49 6.50 5.64 -5.37
N ASN A 50 5.55 6.57 -5.34
CA ASN A 50 5.03 7.24 -6.53
C ASN A 50 6.11 8.07 -7.25
N THR A 51 7.11 8.60 -6.51
CA THR A 51 8.28 9.26 -7.11
C THR A 51 9.22 8.24 -7.78
N VAL A 52 9.11 6.95 -7.46
CA VAL A 52 9.93 5.84 -7.95
C VAL A 52 9.07 4.85 -8.76
N ARG A 53 8.12 5.38 -9.55
CA ARG A 53 7.46 4.66 -10.66
C ARG A 53 8.10 5.10 -11.98
N ASP A 54 8.08 4.23 -12.98
CA ASP A 54 8.42 4.65 -14.35
C ASP A 54 7.38 5.70 -14.81
N ALA A 55 7.69 6.49 -15.86
CA ALA A 55 6.86 7.63 -16.28
C ALA A 55 5.41 7.24 -16.64
N ASP A 56 5.17 5.96 -16.92
CA ASP A 56 3.87 5.38 -17.24
C ASP A 56 3.12 4.79 -16.03
N GLY A 57 3.71 4.81 -14.84
CA GLY A 57 3.10 4.33 -13.59
C GLY A 57 3.45 2.89 -13.21
N LEU A 58 4.32 2.19 -13.96
CA LEU A 58 4.81 0.88 -13.57
C LEU A 58 5.72 0.99 -12.32
N ALA A 59 5.46 0.15 -11.31
CA ALA A 59 6.35 0.08 -10.15
C ALA A 59 7.76 -0.34 -10.58
N LEU A 60 8.78 0.44 -10.20
CA LEU A 60 10.15 0.13 -10.57
C LEU A 60 10.58 -1.20 -9.94
N SER A 61 10.96 -2.14 -10.80
CA SER A 61 11.45 -3.46 -10.43
C SER A 61 12.47 -3.87 -11.48
N SER A 62 13.61 -4.45 -11.06
CA SER A 62 14.60 -5.02 -11.99
C SER A 62 13.99 -6.08 -12.90
N ARG A 63 12.88 -6.70 -12.47
CA ARG A 63 12.12 -7.70 -13.25
C ARG A 63 11.40 -7.08 -14.45
N ASN A 64 11.16 -5.76 -14.46
CA ASN A 64 10.53 -5.10 -15.61
C ASN A 64 11.39 -5.21 -16.87
N ALA A 65 12.71 -5.38 -16.73
CA ALA A 65 13.63 -5.61 -17.84
C ALA A 65 13.46 -6.98 -18.52
N LEU A 66 12.70 -7.89 -17.90
CA LEU A 66 12.39 -9.22 -18.43
C LEU A 66 11.05 -9.24 -19.19
N LEU A 67 10.29 -8.15 -19.17
CA LEU A 67 9.07 -8.01 -19.95
C LEU A 67 9.44 -7.71 -21.41
N ASP A 68 8.73 -8.33 -22.36
CA ASP A 68 8.77 -7.89 -23.75
C ASP A 68 8.01 -6.54 -23.94
N ASP A 69 8.08 -5.96 -25.14
CA ASP A 69 7.48 -4.65 -25.41
C ASP A 69 5.96 -4.63 -25.21
N GLU A 70 5.25 -5.70 -25.56
CA GLU A 70 3.80 -5.80 -25.39
C GLU A 70 3.45 -5.86 -23.90
N GLN A 71 4.11 -6.76 -23.17
CA GLN A 71 3.96 -6.93 -21.73
C GLN A 71 4.30 -5.64 -20.99
N ARG A 72 5.41 -4.99 -21.35
CA ARG A 72 5.84 -3.72 -20.76
C ARG A 72 4.81 -2.62 -20.98
N SER A 73 4.17 -2.55 -22.16
CA SER A 73 3.11 -1.57 -22.45
C SER A 73 1.83 -1.81 -21.63
N ARG A 74 1.56 -3.06 -21.26
CA ARG A 74 0.36 -3.47 -20.51
C ARG A 74 0.55 -3.41 -19.00
N ALA A 75 1.76 -3.62 -18.49
CA ALA A 75 2.08 -3.67 -17.07
C ALA A 75 1.58 -2.45 -16.25
N PRO A 76 1.62 -1.20 -16.74
CA PRO A 76 1.04 -0.05 -16.03
C PRO A 76 -0.47 -0.16 -15.73
N ALA A 77 -1.20 -1.01 -16.46
CA ALA A 77 -2.60 -1.26 -16.19
C ALA A 77 -2.84 -1.82 -14.77
N ILE A 78 -1.88 -2.57 -14.21
CA ILE A 78 -1.97 -3.09 -12.84
C ILE A 78 -2.19 -1.96 -11.84
N HIS A 79 -1.36 -0.91 -11.91
CA HIS A 79 -1.49 0.24 -11.03
C HIS A 79 -2.81 0.99 -11.23
N ARG A 80 -3.23 1.19 -12.48
CA ARG A 80 -4.51 1.83 -12.81
C ARG A 80 -5.70 1.04 -12.25
N ILE A 81 -5.68 -0.28 -12.37
CA ILE A 81 -6.73 -1.16 -11.88
C ILE A 81 -6.76 -1.15 -10.35
N LEU A 82 -5.61 -1.28 -9.68
CA LEU A 82 -5.53 -1.17 -8.23
C LEU A 82 -6.13 0.15 -7.75
N THR A 83 -5.74 1.26 -8.38
CA THR A 83 -6.26 2.60 -8.02
C THR A 83 -7.77 2.67 -8.18
N ALA A 84 -8.33 2.10 -9.25
CA ALA A 84 -9.77 2.03 -9.45
C ALA A 84 -10.47 1.17 -8.39
N VAL A 85 -9.87 0.03 -7.98
CA VAL A 85 -10.40 -0.80 -6.89
C VAL A 85 -10.38 -0.02 -5.57
N ALA A 86 -9.27 0.65 -5.22
CA ALA A 86 -9.18 1.46 -4.00
C ALA A 86 -10.24 2.56 -3.97
N GLN A 87 -10.40 3.31 -5.07
CA GLN A 87 -11.42 4.36 -5.16
C GLN A 87 -12.84 3.80 -4.95
N ARG A 88 -13.16 2.66 -5.57
CA ARG A 88 -14.47 2.01 -5.40
C ARG A 88 -14.68 1.48 -4.00
N LEU A 89 -13.64 0.96 -3.34
CA LEU A 89 -13.69 0.51 -1.95
C LEU A 89 -13.95 1.69 -1.01
N THR A 90 -13.24 2.80 -1.17
CA THR A 90 -13.44 4.01 -0.34
C THR A 90 -14.83 4.63 -0.56
N ALA A 91 -15.43 4.45 -1.73
CA ALA A 91 -16.76 4.96 -2.07
C ALA A 91 -17.92 4.00 -1.73
N SER A 92 -17.64 2.76 -1.32
CA SER A 92 -18.64 1.71 -1.08
C SER A 92 -18.71 1.34 0.40
N ASP A 93 -19.92 1.16 0.92
CA ASP A 93 -20.17 0.60 2.26
C ASP A 93 -20.35 -0.94 2.24
N GLY A 94 -20.26 -1.52 1.04
CA GLY A 94 -20.47 -2.94 0.81
C GLY A 94 -19.23 -3.80 1.09
N PRO A 95 -19.39 -5.14 1.08
CA PRO A 95 -18.27 -6.06 1.11
C PRO A 95 -17.26 -5.77 -0.02
N ALA A 96 -15.97 -5.98 0.25
CA ALA A 96 -14.90 -5.83 -0.71
C ALA A 96 -14.94 -6.91 -1.81
N ALA A 97 -15.49 -8.09 -1.51
CA ALA A 97 -15.42 -9.27 -2.38
C ALA A 97 -15.89 -9.03 -3.84
N PRO A 98 -17.03 -8.36 -4.12
CA PRO A 98 -17.44 -8.05 -5.50
C PRO A 98 -16.48 -7.10 -6.23
N LEU A 99 -15.90 -6.13 -5.51
CA LEU A 99 -14.94 -5.17 -6.07
C LEU A 99 -13.58 -5.82 -6.36
N LEU A 100 -13.13 -6.72 -5.46
CA LEU A 100 -11.95 -7.54 -5.70
C LEU A 100 -12.18 -8.48 -6.88
N ALA A 101 -13.34 -9.13 -6.99
CA ALA A 101 -13.69 -9.98 -8.12
C ALA A 101 -13.67 -9.21 -9.45
N TRP A 102 -14.21 -7.99 -9.47
CA TRP A 102 -14.08 -7.10 -10.63
C TRP A 102 -12.61 -6.79 -10.95
N GLY A 103 -11.80 -6.43 -9.94
CA GLY A 103 -10.38 -6.14 -10.13
C GLY A 103 -9.60 -7.33 -10.70
N ARG A 104 -9.89 -8.57 -10.24
CA ARG A 104 -9.31 -9.80 -10.80
C ARG A 104 -9.61 -9.95 -12.28
N ALA A 105 -10.85 -9.73 -12.69
CA ALA A 105 -11.26 -9.83 -14.10
C ALA A 105 -10.57 -8.77 -14.98
N GLU A 106 -10.43 -7.54 -14.48
CA GLU A 106 -9.70 -6.49 -15.19
C GLU A 106 -8.21 -6.79 -15.33
N LEU A 107 -7.57 -7.32 -14.28
CA LEU A 107 -6.17 -7.73 -14.33
C LEU A 107 -5.94 -8.81 -15.39
N GLN A 108 -6.83 -9.79 -15.47
CA GLN A 108 -6.78 -10.83 -16.51
C GLN A 108 -6.91 -10.24 -17.92
N ARG A 109 -7.88 -9.33 -18.14
CA ARG A 109 -8.01 -8.62 -19.43
C ARG A 109 -6.77 -7.79 -19.77
N ALA A 110 -6.12 -7.22 -18.76
CA ALA A 110 -4.90 -6.46 -18.91
C ALA A 110 -3.65 -7.31 -19.22
N GLY A 111 -3.74 -8.65 -19.15
CA GLY A 111 -2.62 -9.55 -19.48
C GLY A 111 -1.94 -10.18 -18.26
N VAL A 112 -2.55 -10.09 -17.08
CA VAL A 112 -2.13 -10.89 -15.92
C VAL A 112 -2.78 -12.29 -16.05
N GLU A 113 -2.07 -13.19 -16.73
CA GLU A 113 -2.57 -14.52 -17.10
C GLU A 113 -2.85 -15.40 -15.88
N ARG A 114 -1.95 -15.36 -14.91
CA ARG A 114 -2.08 -16.07 -13.64
C ARG A 114 -2.00 -15.08 -12.49
N LEU A 115 -3.08 -14.95 -11.75
CA LEU A 115 -3.13 -14.14 -10.54
C LEU A 115 -2.87 -15.02 -9.31
N ASP A 116 -1.83 -14.70 -8.52
CA ASP A 116 -1.60 -15.39 -7.25
C ASP A 116 -2.53 -14.83 -6.16
N TYR A 117 -2.65 -13.50 -6.06
CA TYR A 117 -3.59 -12.85 -5.14
C TYR A 117 -3.96 -11.42 -5.56
N LEU A 118 -5.13 -10.98 -5.08
CA LEU A 118 -5.56 -9.58 -5.02
C LEU A 118 -6.34 -9.41 -3.71
N ASP A 119 -5.68 -8.86 -2.70
CA ASP A 119 -6.16 -8.92 -1.32
C ASP A 119 -6.27 -7.53 -0.71
N LEU A 120 -7.31 -7.33 0.10
CA LEU A 120 -7.47 -6.17 0.96
C LEU A 120 -7.03 -6.54 2.38
N ARG A 121 -6.01 -5.85 2.88
CA ARG A 121 -5.42 -6.09 4.21
C ARG A 121 -5.43 -4.82 5.04
N ALA A 122 -5.53 -4.93 6.35
CA ALA A 122 -5.37 -3.79 7.25
C ALA A 122 -3.95 -3.21 7.14
N GLY A 123 -3.84 -1.87 7.19
CA GLY A 123 -2.57 -1.17 6.96
C GLY A 123 -1.54 -1.39 8.07
N ASP A 124 -2.00 -1.66 9.29
CA ASP A 124 -1.19 -1.77 10.50
C ASP A 124 -0.72 -3.19 10.80
N ASN A 125 -1.56 -4.20 10.59
CA ASN A 125 -1.30 -5.58 11.02
C ASN A 125 -1.48 -6.65 9.93
N LEU A 126 -1.87 -6.25 8.72
CA LEU A 126 -2.08 -7.13 7.56
C LEU A 126 -3.20 -8.17 7.72
N GLU A 127 -4.10 -8.02 8.69
CA GLU A 127 -5.30 -8.86 8.78
C GLU A 127 -6.17 -8.69 7.54
N GLU A 128 -6.87 -9.76 7.14
CA GLU A 128 -7.82 -9.68 6.04
C GLU A 128 -8.99 -8.78 6.39
N LEU A 129 -9.39 -7.93 5.43
CA LEU A 129 -10.55 -7.07 5.61
C LEU A 129 -11.67 -7.44 4.65
N ILE A 130 -12.86 -7.55 5.22
CA ILE A 130 -14.10 -7.75 4.45
C ILE A 130 -14.62 -6.40 3.91
N ARG A 131 -14.24 -5.27 4.53
CA ARG A 131 -14.65 -3.91 4.16
C ARG A 131 -13.48 -2.93 4.38
N ALA A 132 -13.51 -1.79 3.70
CA ALA A 132 -12.52 -0.72 3.86
C ALA A 132 -12.95 0.29 4.96
N ASP A 133 -13.26 -0.22 6.15
CA ASP A 133 -13.73 0.56 7.30
C ASP A 133 -12.61 1.31 8.03
N ARG A 134 -11.40 0.76 8.01
CA ARG A 134 -10.16 1.33 8.56
C ARG A 134 -9.07 1.47 7.48
N PRO A 135 -7.94 2.17 7.76
CA PRO A 135 -6.83 2.25 6.83
C PRO A 135 -6.38 0.85 6.36
N ALA A 136 -6.29 0.68 5.05
CA ALA A 136 -6.04 -0.60 4.44
C ALA A 136 -5.01 -0.50 3.31
N ARG A 137 -4.56 -1.65 2.83
CA ARG A 137 -3.67 -1.79 1.67
C ARG A 137 -4.23 -2.85 0.73
N LEU A 138 -4.22 -2.54 -0.56
CA LEU A 138 -4.41 -3.54 -1.61
C LEU A 138 -3.06 -4.11 -1.99
N PHE A 139 -2.98 -5.42 -2.07
CA PHE A 139 -1.82 -6.15 -2.55
C PHE A 139 -2.18 -6.96 -3.78
N VAL A 140 -1.33 -6.95 -4.79
CA VAL A 140 -1.46 -7.81 -5.97
C VAL A 140 -0.16 -8.53 -6.25
N ALA A 141 -0.27 -9.80 -6.62
CA ALA A 141 0.80 -10.54 -7.26
C ALA A 141 0.22 -11.34 -8.42
N GLY A 142 0.84 -11.22 -9.59
CA GLY A 142 0.40 -11.93 -10.78
C GLY A 142 1.50 -12.04 -11.82
N TRP A 143 1.26 -12.92 -12.79
CA TRP A 143 2.22 -13.27 -13.82
C TRP A 143 1.77 -12.69 -15.17
N MET A 144 2.73 -12.09 -15.86
CA MET A 144 2.61 -11.65 -17.24
C MET A 144 3.73 -12.34 -18.02
N GLY A 145 3.35 -13.34 -18.84
CA GLY A 145 4.29 -14.35 -19.30
C GLY A 145 5.04 -15.04 -18.15
N SER A 146 6.37 -15.02 -18.20
CA SER A 146 7.24 -15.60 -17.16
C SER A 146 7.59 -14.64 -16.03
N VAL A 147 7.13 -13.38 -16.09
CA VAL A 147 7.50 -12.34 -15.13
C VAL A 147 6.41 -12.18 -14.07
N ARG A 148 6.79 -12.41 -12.81
CA ARG A 148 5.92 -12.15 -11.67
C ARG A 148 6.02 -10.70 -11.24
N LEU A 149 4.92 -9.98 -11.38
CA LEU A 149 4.75 -8.58 -10.99
C LEU A 149 4.01 -8.50 -9.66
N ILE A 150 4.46 -7.57 -8.81
CA ILE A 150 3.86 -7.28 -7.50
C ILE A 150 3.69 -5.76 -7.42
N ASP A 151 2.53 -5.34 -6.92
CA ASP A 151 2.29 -3.93 -6.59
C ASP A 151 1.41 -3.86 -5.34
N ASN A 152 1.40 -2.70 -4.69
CA ASN A 152 0.51 -2.41 -3.57
C ASN A 152 0.18 -0.92 -3.53
N ILE A 153 -1.01 -0.59 -3.03
CA ILE A 153 -1.44 0.79 -2.81
C ILE A 153 -2.19 0.91 -1.49
N ALA A 154 -2.09 2.08 -0.84
CA ALA A 154 -2.97 2.40 0.28
C ALA A 154 -4.42 2.55 -0.19
N VAL A 155 -5.33 2.12 0.68
CA VAL A 155 -6.76 2.37 0.62
C VAL A 155 -7.09 3.20 1.86
N PRO A 156 -7.36 4.52 1.70
CA PRO A 156 -7.70 5.35 2.85
C PRO A 156 -9.01 4.86 3.48
N PRO A 157 -9.16 5.02 4.81
CA PRO A 157 -10.44 4.77 5.45
C PRO A 157 -11.49 5.69 4.85
N ARG A 158 -12.75 5.28 4.96
CA ARG A 158 -13.87 6.14 4.57
C ARG A 158 -13.78 7.49 5.28
N ALA A 159 -14.18 8.56 4.59
CA ALA A 159 -14.25 9.89 5.17
C ALA A 159 -15.12 9.93 6.44
N GLU A 160 -16.14 9.08 6.54
CA GLU A 160 -17.06 9.01 7.69
C GLU A 160 -16.46 8.30 8.92
N SER A 161 -15.55 7.32 8.76
CA SER A 161 -14.88 6.66 9.90
C SER A 161 -13.92 7.61 10.64
N LEU A 162 -13.29 8.54 9.90
CA LEU A 162 -12.44 9.59 10.48
C LEU A 162 -13.21 10.57 11.40
N PHE A 163 -14.53 10.71 11.23
CA PHE A 163 -15.35 11.57 12.09
C PHE A 163 -15.77 10.88 13.39
N LEU A 164 -16.04 9.57 13.38
CA LEU A 164 -16.42 8.82 14.59
C LEU A 164 -15.24 8.59 15.55
N GLU A 165 -14.03 8.34 15.04
CA GLU A 165 -12.85 8.17 15.91
C GLU A 165 -12.44 9.48 16.61
N ARG A 166 -12.65 10.63 15.96
CA ARG A 166 -12.38 11.95 16.57
C ARG A 166 -13.42 12.39 17.58
N ALA A 167 -14.64 11.87 17.50
CA ALA A 167 -15.74 12.21 18.41
C ALA A 167 -15.76 11.35 19.69
N GLY A 168 -15.06 10.21 19.73
CA GLY A 168 -15.03 9.29 20.88
C GLY A 168 -14.07 9.66 22.01
N GLY A 169 -13.26 10.71 21.85
CA GLY A 169 -12.26 11.16 22.82
C GLY A 169 -12.77 12.21 23.80
N THR A 170 -13.88 11.96 24.51
CA THR A 170 -14.24 12.79 25.68
C THR A 170 -14.00 12.00 26.96
N SER A 171 -12.83 12.25 27.58
CA SER A 171 -12.63 11.97 29.00
C SER A 171 -13.69 12.73 29.81
N THR A 172 -14.57 11.99 30.48
CA THR A 172 -15.42 12.51 31.54
C THR A 172 -14.54 12.90 32.74
N PRO A 173 -14.56 14.14 33.25
CA PRO A 173 -13.92 14.44 34.52
C PRO A 173 -14.88 14.08 35.65
N ARG A 174 -14.45 13.20 36.55
CA ARG A 174 -14.85 13.18 37.97
C ARG A 174 -13.65 12.80 38.82
#